data_AF-A0A2E6ZCA4-F1
#
_entry.id   AF-A0A2E6ZCA4-F1
#
_cell.length_a   1.000
_cell.length_b   1.000
_cell.length_c   1.000
_cell.angle_alpha   90.00
_cell.angle_beta   90.00
_cell.angle_gamma   90.00
#
_symmetry.space_group_name_H-M   'P 1'
#
loop_
_entity.id
_entity.type
_entity.pdbx_description
1 polymer ?
#
loop_
_entity_poly.entity_id
_entity_poly.type
_entity_poly.pdbx_seq_one_letter_code
_entity_poly.pdbx_strand_id
1 'polypeptide(L)'
;MVIGQALPYGVGDVVRLTGTSDESRQHLVGRQGTVVAIQPGNRFVMAAVKFEESERRWTMVYEVDELELVERYGHGVSFLGRRQRND
;
A
#
# COMPACT_ATOMS: atom_id res chain seq x y z
N MET A 1 24.25 1.97 -10.91
CA MET A 1 23.13 2.82 -10.46
C MET A 1 21.86 2.01 -10.62
N VAL A 2 21.36 1.39 -9.55
CA VAL A 2 20.04 0.73 -9.59
C VAL A 2 19.04 1.85 -9.43
N ILE A 3 18.42 2.28 -10.52
CA ILE A 3 17.24 3.14 -10.46
C ILE A 3 16.16 2.24 -9.89
N GLY A 4 16.02 2.22 -8.56
CA GLY A 4 14.92 1.54 -7.90
C GLY A 4 13.65 2.09 -8.53
N GLN A 5 12.91 1.23 -9.24
CA GLN A 5 11.60 1.59 -9.77
C GLN A 5 10.78 2.08 -8.58
N ALA A 6 10.61 3.39 -8.47
CA ALA A 6 9.72 3.97 -7.49
C ALA A 6 8.34 3.44 -7.83
N LEU A 7 7.64 2.84 -6.85
CA LEU A 7 6.21 2.63 -7.02
C LEU A 7 5.59 4.00 -7.31
N PRO A 8 4.67 4.12 -8.28
CA PRO A 8 3.99 5.38 -8.58
C PRO A 8 3.01 5.81 -7.47
N TYR A 9 3.02 5.12 -6.34
CA TYR A 9 2.13 5.29 -5.19
C TYR A 9 2.94 5.72 -3.96
N GLY A 10 2.44 6.74 -3.26
CA GLY A 10 2.95 7.22 -1.98
C GLY A 10 2.06 6.80 -0.81
N VAL A 11 2.58 6.99 0.41
CA VAL A 11 1.76 6.86 1.63
C VAL A 11 0.65 7.91 1.61
N GLY A 12 -0.58 7.49 1.91
CA GLY A 12 -1.79 8.32 1.89
C GLY A 12 -2.57 8.26 0.58
N ASP A 13 -2.01 7.67 -0.48
CA ASP A 13 -2.72 7.46 -1.74
C ASP A 13 -3.82 6.40 -1.57
N VAL A 14 -4.95 6.64 -2.22
CA VAL A 14 -6.04 5.68 -2.37
C VAL A 14 -5.82 4.94 -3.67
N VAL A 15 -5.73 3.61 -3.57
CA VAL A 15 -5.50 2.73 -4.71
C VAL A 15 -6.60 1.69 -4.80
N ARG A 16 -6.84 1.18 -6.01
CA ARG A 16 -7.73 0.05 -6.27
C ARG A 16 -6.88 -1.12 -6.76
N LEU A 17 -7.12 -2.32 -6.22
CA LEU A 17 -6.52 -3.53 -6.77
C LEU A 17 -7.31 -3.94 -8.02
N THR A 18 -6.72 -3.83 -9.21
CA THR A 18 -7.38 -4.17 -10.48
C THR A 18 -7.12 -5.60 -10.92
N GLY A 19 -6.04 -6.22 -10.42
CA GLY A 19 -5.68 -7.60 -10.73
C GLY A 19 -4.62 -8.11 -9.78
N THR A 20 -4.54 -9.44 -9.64
CA THR A 20 -3.45 -10.11 -8.93
C THR A 20 -3.32 -11.54 -9.46
N SER A 21 -2.10 -12.09 -9.45
CA SER A 21 -1.89 -13.53 -9.68
C SER A 21 -1.85 -14.35 -8.38
N ASP A 22 -1.99 -13.72 -7.21
CA ASP A 22 -2.07 -14.39 -5.91
C ASP A 22 -3.52 -14.75 -5.57
N GLU A 23 -3.81 -16.05 -5.56
CA GLU A 23 -5.15 -16.60 -5.25
C GLU A 23 -5.69 -16.11 -3.90
N SER A 24 -4.82 -15.92 -2.89
CA SER A 24 -5.25 -15.47 -1.56
C SER A 24 -5.81 -14.05 -1.55
N ARG A 25 -5.50 -13.25 -2.58
CA ARG A 25 -5.89 -11.84 -2.71
C ARG A 25 -6.95 -11.59 -3.78
N GLN A 26 -7.41 -12.62 -4.50
CA GLN A 26 -8.45 -12.49 -5.52
C GLN A 26 -9.73 -11.82 -4.99
N HIS A 27 -10.10 -12.10 -3.73
CA HIS A 27 -11.26 -11.48 -3.08
C HIS A 27 -11.15 -9.96 -2.87
N LEU A 28 -9.95 -9.38 -3.01
CA LEU A 28 -9.68 -7.94 -2.90
C LEU A 28 -9.70 -7.22 -4.26
N VAL A 29 -9.79 -7.94 -5.38
CA VAL A 29 -9.87 -7.34 -6.72
C VAL A 29 -11.13 -6.47 -6.82
N GLY A 30 -10.98 -5.27 -7.38
CA GLY A 30 -11.98 -4.21 -7.44
C GLY A 30 -12.11 -3.38 -6.16
N ARG A 31 -11.49 -3.79 -5.05
CA ARG A 31 -11.57 -3.08 -3.76
C ARG A 31 -10.57 -1.93 -3.68
N GLN A 32 -10.96 -0.90 -2.94
CA GLN A 32 -10.12 0.26 -2.67
C GLN A 32 -9.45 0.11 -1.31
N GLY A 33 -8.26 0.69 -1.19
CA GLY A 33 -7.54 0.77 0.05
C GLY A 33 -6.54 1.90 0.07
N THR A 34 -6.10 2.27 1.26
CA THR A 34 -5.12 3.34 1.45
C THR A 34 -3.73 2.75 1.59
N VAL A 35 -2.76 3.31 0.88
CA VAL A 35 -1.34 2.99 1.09
C VAL A 35 -0.90 3.55 2.44
N VAL A 36 -0.52 2.67 3.37
CA VAL A 36 -0.12 3.05 4.73
C VAL A 36 1.39 2.99 4.96
N ALA A 37 2.12 2.25 4.12
CA ALA A 37 3.58 2.20 4.15
C ALA A 37 4.15 1.78 2.79
N ILE A 38 5.37 2.24 2.52
CA ILE A 38 6.19 1.78 1.40
C ILE A 38 7.45 1.15 1.98
N GLN A 39 7.76 -0.08 1.55
CA GLN A 39 8.91 -0.83 2.04
C GLN A 39 9.83 -1.23 0.88
N PRO A 40 11.14 -0.94 0.96
CA PRO A 40 12.09 -1.50 0.00
C PRO A 40 12.25 -3.01 0.26
N GLY A 41 11.88 -3.84 -0.70
CA GLY A 41 12.18 -5.27 -0.69
C GLY A 41 13.51 -5.58 -1.38
N ASN A 42 13.93 -6.86 -1.33
CA ASN A 42 15.19 -7.32 -1.93
C ASN A 42 15.27 -7.12 -3.45
N ARG A 43 14.13 -7.10 -4.15
CA ARG A 43 14.05 -6.96 -5.61
C ARG A 43 13.06 -5.89 -6.06
N PHE A 44 12.03 -5.62 -5.26
CA PHE A 44 10.93 -4.73 -5.60
C PHE A 44 10.57 -3.86 -4.42
N VAL A 45 10.04 -2.67 -4.70
CA VAL A 45 9.40 -1.85 -3.67
C VAL A 45 7.98 -2.42 -3.45
N MET A 46 7.58 -2.54 -2.18
CA MET A 46 6.28 -3.08 -1.79
C MET A 46 5.44 -1.98 -1.13
N ALA A 47 4.13 -2.02 -1.32
CA ALA A 47 3.18 -1.14 -0.65
C ALA A 47 2.33 -1.95 0.35
N ALA A 48 2.22 -1.47 1.58
CA ALA A 48 1.23 -1.99 2.52
C ALA A 48 -0.07 -1.19 2.31
N VAL A 49 -1.15 -1.86 1.92
CA VAL A 49 -2.45 -1.26 1.64
C VAL A 49 -3.48 -1.74 2.65
N LYS A 50 -4.16 -0.80 3.31
CA LYS A 50 -5.30 -1.10 4.17
C LYS A 50 -6.58 -0.99 3.34
N PHE A 51 -7.15 -2.14 2.98
CA PHE A 51 -8.44 -2.22 2.30
C PHE A 51 -9.58 -2.01 3.31
N GLU A 52 -10.64 -1.30 2.90
CA GLU A 52 -11.74 -0.88 3.79
C GLU A 52 -12.49 -2.06 4.44
N GLU A 53 -12.60 -3.19 3.73
CA GLU A 53 -13.33 -4.39 4.19
C GLU A 53 -12.44 -5.43 4.87
N SER A 54 -11.14 -5.17 5.03
CA SER A 54 -10.25 -6.14 5.67
C SER A 54 -10.18 -5.92 7.18
N GLU A 55 -10.56 -6.93 7.97
CA GLU A 55 -10.30 -6.94 9.42
C GLU A 55 -8.79 -7.05 9.73
N ARG A 56 -7.98 -7.47 8.76
CA ARG A 56 -6.52 -7.48 8.88
C ARG A 56 -5.99 -6.05 8.85
N ARG A 57 -4.92 -5.81 9.60
CA ARG A 57 -4.34 -4.47 9.80
C ARG A 57 -3.93 -3.80 8.47
N TRP A 58 -3.46 -4.57 7.49
CA TRP A 58 -3.08 -4.17 6.13
C TRP A 58 -2.64 -5.40 5.30
N THR A 59 -2.68 -5.29 3.98
CA THR A 59 -2.23 -6.30 3.00
C THR A 59 -0.99 -5.79 2.29
N MET A 60 0.07 -6.60 2.19
CA MET A 60 1.21 -6.25 1.35
C MET A 60 0.86 -6.48 -0.12
N VAL A 61 1.13 -5.51 -0.97
CA VAL A 61 0.97 -5.60 -2.43
C VAL A 61 2.26 -5.24 -3.14
N TYR A 62 2.59 -6.01 -4.17
CA TYR A 62 3.87 -5.99 -4.87
C TYR A 62 3.74 -6.74 -6.20
N GLU A 63 4.60 -6.42 -7.18
CA GLU A 63 4.86 -7.10 -8.48
C GLU A 63 3.73 -7.90 -9.15
N VAL A 64 3.23 -8.95 -8.50
CA VAL A 64 2.09 -9.77 -8.89
C VAL A 64 0.75 -9.03 -8.83
N ASP A 65 0.70 -7.88 -8.17
CA ASP A 65 -0.50 -7.06 -7.98
C ASP A 65 -0.52 -5.85 -8.92
N GLU A 66 -1.65 -5.65 -9.57
CA GLU A 66 -1.95 -4.49 -10.38
C GLU A 66 -2.78 -3.50 -9.57
N LEU A 67 -2.21 -2.31 -9.34
CA LEU A 67 -2.90 -1.22 -8.67
C LEU A 67 -3.26 -0.13 -9.68
N GLU A 68 -4.39 0.51 -9.44
CA GLU A 68 -4.81 1.76 -10.07
C GLU A 68 -4.84 2.86 -9.00
N LEU A 69 -4.18 3.99 -9.27
CA LEU A 69 -4.29 5.18 -8.42
C LEU A 69 -5.69 5.78 -8.58
N VAL A 70 -6.46 5.80 -7.50
CA VAL A 70 -7.80 6.41 -7.48
C VAL A 70 -7.70 7.88 -7.06
N GLU A 71 -6.95 8.15 -5.99
CA GLU A 71 -6.80 9.50 -5.44
C GLU A 71 -5.42 9.68 -4.78
N ARG A 72 -4.79 10.83 -5.01
CA ARG A 72 -3.53 11.18 -4.34
C ARG A 72 -3.81 11.81 -2.99
N TYR A 73 -3.16 11.31 -1.94
CA TYR A 73 -3.26 11.84 -0.58
C TYR A 73 -4.69 11.97 -0.04
N GLY A 74 -5.63 11.12 -0.50
CA GLY A 74 -7.05 11.17 -0.11
C GLY A 74 -7.26 11.00 1.40
N HIS A 75 -6.29 10.39 2.09
CA HIS A 75 -6.17 10.51 3.54
C HIS A 75 -4.90 11.27 3.90
N GLY A 76 -5.07 12.45 4.50
CA GLY A 76 -3.98 13.19 5.12
C GLY A 76 -3.20 12.26 6.05
N VAL A 77 -1.92 12.09 5.77
CA VAL A 77 -1.03 11.19 6.52
C VAL A 77 -0.84 11.78 7.92
N SER A 78 -1.76 11.51 8.84
CA SER A 78 -1.52 11.72 10.26
C SER A 78 -0.53 10.65 10.69
N PHE A 79 0.75 10.97 10.58
CA PHE A 79 1.83 10.16 11.12
C PHE A 79 1.49 9.93 12.60
N LEU A 80 1.22 8.67 12.98
CA LEU A 80 1.11 8.31 14.39
C LEU A 80 2.49 8.57 14.99
N GLY A 81 2.64 9.78 15.55
CA GLY A 81 3.88 10.31 16.07
C GLY A 81 4.56 9.28 16.97
N ARG A 82 5.89 9.21 16.84
CA ARG A 82 6.76 8.54 17.80
C ARG A 82 6.20 8.76 19.20
N ARG A 83 6.09 7.67 19.97
CA ARG A 83 5.99 7.74 21.44
C ARG A 83 7.00 8.79 21.91
N GLN A 84 6.53 9.94 22.40
CA GLN A 84 7.37 10.79 23.23
C GLN A 84 7.83 9.89 24.38
N ARG A 85 9.11 9.54 24.39
CA ARG A 85 9.76 9.19 25.64
C ARG A 85 9.70 10.48 26.46
N ASN A 86 8.77 10.54 27.39
CA ASN A 86 8.95 11.37 28.56
C ASN A 86 10.06 10.73 29.41
N ASP A 87 10.89 11.62 29.95
CA ASP A 87 12.12 11.40 30.73
C ASP A 87 12.21 10.09 31.54
#